data_AF-A0A9P5P8X1-F1
#
_entry.id   AF-A0A9P5P8X1-F1
#
_cell.length_a   1.000
_cell.length_b   1.000
_cell.length_c   1.000
_cell.angle_alpha   90.00
_cell.angle_beta   90.00
_cell.angle_gamma   90.00
#
_symmetry.space_group_name_H-M   'P 1'
#
loop_
_entity.id
_entity.type
_entity.pdbx_description
1 polymer ?
#
loop_
_entity_poly.entity_id
_entity_poly.type
_entity_poly.pdbx_seq_one_letter_code
_entity_poly.pdbx_strand_id
1 'polypeptide(L)'
;MAKIEPNRNSADAPLEDYNGVSPRVNGLLLHQYIGLFVILPCQVVQDLGDSLSVMAPDNILVTVSLQAIDRHSVTPFTPFLEVLGKVCKDKTTVQLLATRIHGIAASFDLSMVNRVIECIHGPFTLRDHGPTKDVIFNVNEQRYARDLKDL
;
A
#
# COMPACT_ATOMS: atom_id res chain seq x y z
N MET A 1 -35.16 -5.94 22.21
CA MET A 1 -34.47 -4.87 21.46
C MET A 1 -33.22 -5.47 20.86
N ALA A 2 -33.15 -5.63 19.54
CA ALA A 2 -31.95 -6.12 18.87
C ALA A 2 -30.89 -4.99 18.87
N LYS A 3 -29.71 -5.28 19.43
CA LYS A 3 -28.58 -4.36 19.47
C LYS A 3 -27.97 -4.36 18.07
N ILE A 4 -28.23 -3.31 17.29
CA ILE A 4 -27.63 -3.14 15.96
C ILE A 4 -26.16 -2.84 16.20
N GLU A 5 -25.27 -3.79 15.87
CA GLU A 5 -23.84 -3.56 15.94
C GLU A 5 -23.42 -2.59 14.82
N PRO A 6 -22.64 -1.53 15.12
CA PRO A 6 -22.17 -0.61 14.11
C PRO A 6 -21.29 -1.35 13.10
N ASN A 7 -21.53 -1.10 11.81
CA ASN A 7 -20.73 -1.66 10.73
C ASN A 7 -19.28 -1.14 10.84
N ARG A 8 -18.37 -1.98 11.34
CA ARG A 8 -16.95 -1.67 11.56
C ARG A 8 -16.17 -1.37 10.27
N ASN A 9 -16.79 -1.59 9.11
CA ASN A 9 -16.23 -1.32 7.79
C ASN A 9 -16.74 0.00 7.18
N SER A 10 -17.60 0.74 7.91
CA SER A 10 -17.98 2.10 7.57
C SER A 10 -16.81 3.06 7.78
N ALA A 11 -16.76 4.13 6.99
CA ALA A 11 -15.79 5.22 7.19
C ALA A 11 -16.07 6.03 8.48
N ASP A 12 -17.29 5.97 9.01
CA ASP A 12 -17.68 6.69 10.22
C ASP A 12 -17.41 5.92 11.52
N ALA A 13 -16.87 4.71 11.43
CA ALA A 13 -16.55 3.90 12.61
C ALA A 13 -15.32 4.47 13.34
N PRO A 14 -15.31 4.53 14.69
CA PRO A 14 -14.13 4.91 15.45
C PRO A 14 -12.93 4.05 15.05
N LEU A 15 -11.79 4.70 14.82
CA LEU A 15 -10.61 4.00 14.38
C LEU A 15 -9.87 3.39 15.56
N GLU A 16 -9.54 2.10 15.46
CA GLU A 16 -8.74 1.41 16.46
C GLU A 16 -7.26 1.77 16.30
N ASP A 17 -6.53 1.91 17.42
CA ASP A 17 -5.09 2.13 17.40
C ASP A 17 -4.39 0.93 16.74
N TYR A 18 -3.66 1.19 15.65
CA TYR A 18 -3.01 0.16 14.87
C TYR A 18 -1.48 0.19 15.01
N ASN A 19 -0.91 -0.89 15.56
CA ASN A 19 0.53 -1.12 15.69
C ASN A 19 0.99 -2.44 15.02
N GLY A 20 0.18 -2.99 14.11
CA GLY A 20 0.45 -4.25 13.42
C GLY A 20 1.29 -4.11 12.15
N VAL A 21 1.46 -5.23 11.43
CA VAL A 21 2.11 -5.28 10.12
C VAL A 21 1.06 -5.24 9.02
N SER A 22 1.13 -4.22 8.16
CA SER A 22 0.20 -4.03 7.04
C SER A 22 0.86 -4.36 5.70
N PRO A 23 0.18 -5.05 4.78
CA PRO A 23 0.68 -5.27 3.44
C PRO A 23 0.73 -3.96 2.66
N ARG A 24 1.77 -3.80 1.81
CA ARG A 24 1.80 -2.77 0.78
C ARG A 24 0.95 -3.20 -0.39
N VAL A 25 0.06 -2.34 -0.87
CA VAL A 25 -0.91 -2.65 -1.94
C VAL A 25 -0.97 -1.53 -2.97
N ASN A 26 -1.49 -1.84 -4.17
CA ASN A 26 -1.86 -0.86 -5.19
C ASN A 26 -3.39 -0.69 -5.23
N GLY A 27 -3.91 0.13 -6.15
CA GLY A 27 -5.34 0.45 -6.20
C GLY A 27 -6.20 -0.76 -6.52
N LEU A 28 -5.76 -1.63 -7.44
CA LEU A 28 -6.44 -2.85 -7.86
C LEU A 28 -6.66 -3.79 -6.69
N LEU A 29 -5.73 -3.88 -5.73
CA LEU A 29 -5.82 -4.82 -4.62
C LEU A 29 -6.76 -4.35 -3.50
N LEU A 30 -7.12 -3.06 -3.42
CA LEU A 30 -7.86 -2.51 -2.26
C LEU A 30 -9.15 -3.25 -1.94
N HIS A 31 -9.92 -3.67 -2.94
CA HIS A 31 -11.18 -4.39 -2.72
C HIS A 31 -11.02 -5.72 -1.96
N GLN A 32 -9.83 -6.33 -2.00
CA GLN A 32 -9.52 -7.58 -1.29
C GLN A 32 -9.23 -7.34 0.20
N TYR A 33 -8.98 -6.10 0.60
CA TYR A 33 -8.56 -5.71 1.94
C TYR A 33 -9.62 -4.90 2.70
N ILE A 34 -10.90 -4.92 2.27
CA ILE A 34 -11.98 -4.21 2.95
C ILE A 34 -12.02 -4.61 4.44
N GLY A 35 -11.99 -3.60 5.32
CA GLY A 35 -11.97 -3.78 6.77
C GLY A 35 -10.57 -3.99 7.37
N LEU A 36 -9.54 -4.10 6.54
CA LEU A 36 -8.15 -4.32 6.95
C LEU A 36 -7.29 -3.06 6.77
N PHE A 37 -6.18 -3.02 7.51
CA PHE A 37 -5.16 -1.99 7.36
C PHE A 37 -4.19 -2.35 6.24
N VAL A 38 -3.86 -1.38 5.39
CA VAL A 38 -2.92 -1.52 4.28
C VAL A 38 -2.00 -0.30 4.22
N ILE A 39 -0.89 -0.45 3.52
CA ILE A 39 0.01 0.65 3.16
C ILE A 39 -0.13 0.91 1.66
N LEU A 40 -0.45 2.14 1.29
CA LEU A 40 -0.61 2.58 -0.10
C LEU A 40 0.43 3.67 -0.43
N PRO A 41 1.50 3.33 -1.18
CA PRO A 41 2.34 4.33 -1.84
C PRO A 41 1.55 5.00 -2.96
N CYS A 42 1.55 6.33 -3.02
CA CYS A 42 0.75 7.06 -4.01
C CYS A 42 1.33 8.44 -4.33
N GLN A 43 0.83 9.04 -5.41
CA GLN A 43 1.06 10.43 -5.76
C GLN A 43 -0.18 11.26 -5.46
N VAL A 44 -0.03 12.41 -4.82
CA VAL A 44 -1.13 13.36 -4.62
C VAL A 44 -1.50 13.97 -5.98
N VAL A 45 -2.76 13.80 -6.38
CA VAL A 45 -3.33 14.44 -7.59
C VAL A 45 -4.05 15.72 -7.19
N GLN A 46 -4.86 15.65 -6.13
CA GLN A 46 -5.64 16.78 -5.66
C GLN A 46 -5.85 16.71 -4.15
N ASP A 47 -5.80 17.87 -3.51
CA ASP A 47 -6.17 18.07 -2.12
C ASP A 47 -7.56 18.70 -2.03
N LEU A 48 -8.49 18.04 -1.34
CA LEU A 48 -9.89 18.44 -1.21
C LEU A 48 -10.25 18.89 0.22
N GLY A 49 -9.25 19.10 1.09
CA GLY A 49 -9.46 19.50 2.49
C GLY A 49 -9.64 18.29 3.42
N ASP A 50 -10.79 17.62 3.37
CA ASP A 50 -11.05 16.46 4.24
C ASP A 50 -10.61 15.13 3.62
N SER A 51 -10.21 15.17 2.35
CA SER A 51 -9.71 14.01 1.62
C SER A 51 -8.65 14.40 0.60
N LEU A 52 -7.89 13.40 0.16
CA LEU A 52 -6.98 13.48 -0.97
C LEU A 52 -7.47 12.59 -2.10
N SER A 53 -7.36 13.09 -3.32
CA SER A 53 -7.38 12.27 -4.52
C SER A 53 -5.96 11.90 -4.86
N VAL A 54 -5.63 10.61 -4.86
CA VAL A 54 -4.26 10.12 -5.08
C VAL A 54 -4.22 9.11 -6.21
N MET A 55 -3.12 9.11 -6.95
CA MET A 55 -2.83 8.09 -7.95
C MET A 55 -2.03 6.97 -7.29
N ALA A 56 -2.59 5.75 -7.30
CA ALA A 56 -1.89 4.55 -6.86
C ALA A 56 -0.84 4.10 -7.90
N PRO A 57 0.07 3.15 -7.56
CA PRO A 57 1.17 2.74 -8.43
C PRO A 57 0.74 2.12 -9.77
N ASP A 58 -0.47 1.58 -9.82
CA ASP A 58 -1.14 0.99 -10.99
C ASP A 58 -2.00 2.00 -11.78
N ASN A 59 -1.83 3.29 -11.52
CA ASN A 59 -2.58 4.40 -12.13
C ASN A 59 -4.09 4.39 -11.83
N ILE A 60 -4.50 3.75 -10.73
CA ILE A 60 -5.88 3.85 -10.23
C ILE A 60 -6.01 5.05 -9.30
N LEU A 61 -7.05 5.84 -9.50
CA LEU A 61 -7.39 6.95 -8.62
C LEU A 61 -8.06 6.42 -7.35
N VAL A 62 -7.53 6.80 -6.19
CA VAL A 62 -8.02 6.39 -4.88
C VAL A 62 -8.36 7.63 -4.06
N THR A 63 -9.49 7.57 -3.36
CA THR A 63 -9.85 8.59 -2.36
C THR A 63 -9.30 8.19 -1.00
N VAL A 64 -8.53 9.09 -0.38
CA VAL A 64 -8.00 8.94 0.97
C VAL A 64 -8.69 9.94 1.89
N SER A 65 -9.48 9.47 2.84
CA SER A 65 -10.10 10.29 3.88
C SER A 65 -9.07 10.63 4.96
N LEU A 66 -9.04 11.91 5.38
CA LEU A 66 -8.15 12.42 6.43
C LEU A 66 -8.86 12.58 7.78
N GLN A 67 -10.12 12.17 7.89
CA GLN A 67 -10.96 12.42 9.07
C GLN A 67 -10.40 11.87 10.38
N ALA A 68 -9.57 10.83 10.33
CA ALA A 68 -8.99 10.18 11.51
C ALA A 68 -7.59 10.71 11.88
N ILE A 69 -7.07 11.74 11.20
CA ILE A 69 -5.77 12.33 11.50
C ILE A 69 -5.86 13.84 11.62
N ASP A 70 -5.00 14.44 12.44
CA ASP A 70 -4.83 15.89 12.46
C ASP A 70 -4.07 16.31 11.18
N ARG A 71 -4.79 16.93 10.25
CA ARG A 71 -4.23 17.39 8.98
C ARG A 71 -3.02 18.32 9.16
N HIS A 72 -3.03 19.18 10.18
CA HIS A 72 -1.91 20.09 10.42
C HIS A 72 -0.61 19.36 10.77
N SER A 73 -0.70 18.13 11.29
CA SER A 73 0.46 17.31 11.61
C SER A 73 1.15 16.67 10.39
N VAL A 74 0.46 16.60 9.25
CA VAL A 74 0.95 15.92 8.03
C VAL A 74 1.14 16.85 6.83
N THR A 75 0.68 18.10 6.92
CA THR A 75 0.90 19.13 5.90
C THR A 75 2.16 19.97 6.17
N PRO A 76 2.87 20.47 5.14
CA PRO A 76 2.56 20.32 3.72
C PRO A 76 2.90 18.92 3.18
N PHE A 77 2.09 18.43 2.24
CA PHE A 77 2.35 17.15 1.60
C PHE A 77 3.49 17.24 0.58
N THR A 78 4.33 16.22 0.53
CA THR A 78 5.17 15.96 -0.63
C THR A 78 4.32 15.43 -1.80
N PRO A 79 4.80 15.51 -3.06
CA PRO A 79 4.06 14.98 -4.20
C PRO A 79 3.76 13.48 -4.07
N PHE A 80 4.64 12.73 -3.41
CA PHE A 80 4.49 11.30 -3.16
C PHE A 80 4.32 11.03 -1.67
N LEU A 81 3.40 10.14 -1.32
CA LEU A 81 3.05 9.77 0.04
C LEU A 81 3.06 8.25 0.21
N GLU A 82 3.33 7.78 1.42
CA GLU A 82 3.01 6.43 1.88
C GLU A 82 1.89 6.55 2.93
N VAL A 83 0.70 6.04 2.60
CA VAL A 83 -0.49 6.12 3.46
C VAL A 83 -0.72 4.78 4.14
N LEU A 84 -0.63 4.76 5.47
CA LEU A 84 -1.20 3.66 6.25
C LEU A 84 -2.66 4.01 6.54
N GLY A 85 -3.58 3.11 6.16
CA GLY A 85 -5.00 3.36 6.32
C GLY A 85 -5.83 2.09 6.37
N LYS A 86 -7.06 2.21 6.86
CA LYS A 86 -8.05 1.14 6.82
C LYS A 86 -8.84 1.23 5.52
N VAL A 87 -8.98 0.12 4.80
CA VAL A 87 -9.80 0.10 3.60
C VAL A 87 -11.28 0.05 4.00
N CYS A 88 -12.03 1.05 3.57
CA CYS A 88 -13.45 1.17 3.80
C CYS A 88 -14.21 1.05 2.48
N LYS A 89 -15.46 0.60 2.55
CA LYS A 89 -16.37 0.57 1.40
C LYS A 89 -17.59 1.43 1.75
N ASP A 90 -17.78 2.53 1.04
CA ASP A 90 -19.01 3.33 1.13
C ASP A 90 -19.84 3.10 -0.13
N LYS A 91 -21.06 2.55 0.04
CA LYS A 91 -22.03 2.21 -1.02
C LYS A 91 -21.42 1.43 -2.20
N THR A 92 -20.75 2.11 -3.13
CA THR A 92 -20.15 1.59 -4.36
C THR A 92 -18.65 1.89 -4.50
N THR A 93 -18.06 2.72 -3.65
CA THR A 93 -16.65 3.15 -3.76
C THR A 93 -15.80 2.55 -2.65
N VAL A 94 -14.60 2.10 -3.02
CA VAL A 94 -13.56 1.72 -2.07
C VAL A 94 -12.71 2.95 -1.79
N GLN A 95 -12.52 3.27 -0.52
CA GLN A 95 -11.70 4.40 -0.07
C GLN A 95 -10.79 3.98 1.07
N LEU A 96 -9.76 4.78 1.32
CA LEU A 96 -8.82 4.55 2.40
C LEU A 96 -9.02 5.58 3.50
N LEU A 97 -9.32 5.15 4.73
CA LEU A 97 -9.34 6.03 5.89
C LEU A 97 -7.93 6.08 6.48
N ALA A 98 -7.25 7.20 6.31
CA ALA A 98 -5.85 7.35 6.71
C ALA A 98 -5.69 7.33 8.23
N THR A 99 -4.63 6.70 8.71
CA THR A 99 -4.22 6.71 10.13
C THR A 99 -2.88 7.37 10.32
N ARG A 100 -1.98 7.20 9.34
CA ARG A 100 -0.66 7.81 9.28
C ARG A 100 -0.31 8.07 7.83
N ILE A 101 0.33 9.20 7.59
CA ILE A 101 0.81 9.59 6.27
C ILE A 101 2.26 9.98 6.44
N HIS A 102 3.12 9.43 5.59
CA HIS A 102 4.52 9.84 5.51
C HIS A 102 4.82 10.40 4.12
N GLY A 103 5.50 11.54 4.09
CA GLY A 103 6.04 12.07 2.84
C GLY A 103 7.19 11.21 2.32
N ILE A 104 7.21 10.96 1.02
CA ILE A 104 8.30 10.26 0.33
C ILE A 104 9.12 11.30 -0.47
N ALA A 105 10.34 10.93 -0.85
CA ALA A 105 11.20 11.71 -1.73
C ALA A 105 10.47 12.17 -3.01
N ALA A 106 10.81 13.37 -3.49
CA ALA A 106 10.17 13.99 -4.65
C ALA A 106 10.44 13.25 -5.99
N SER A 107 11.40 12.34 -6.04
CA SER A 107 11.78 11.57 -7.24
C SER A 107 11.41 10.09 -7.13
N PHE A 108 10.26 9.78 -6.53
CA PHE A 108 9.82 8.41 -6.29
C PHE A 108 9.26 7.74 -7.55
N ASP A 109 9.79 6.56 -7.91
CA ASP A 109 9.33 5.77 -9.06
C ASP A 109 8.19 4.84 -8.66
N LEU A 110 6.94 5.30 -8.87
CA LEU A 110 5.75 4.50 -8.61
C LEU A 110 5.65 3.26 -9.51
N SER A 111 6.22 3.26 -10.72
CA SER A 111 6.21 2.11 -11.61
C SER A 111 7.06 0.97 -11.06
N MET A 112 8.25 1.29 -10.54
CA MET A 112 9.10 0.32 -9.85
C MET A 112 8.39 -0.25 -8.62
N VAL A 113 7.70 0.58 -7.85
CA VAL A 113 6.94 0.16 -6.67
C VAL A 113 5.79 -0.78 -7.04
N ASN A 114 5.06 -0.48 -8.12
CA ASN A 114 3.99 -1.36 -8.60
C ASN A 114 4.54 -2.77 -8.92
N ARG A 115 5.68 -2.86 -9.60
CA ARG A 115 6.32 -4.16 -9.88
C ARG A 115 6.69 -4.93 -8.61
N VAL A 116 7.16 -4.24 -7.57
CA VAL A 116 7.46 -4.86 -6.28
C VAL A 116 6.19 -5.37 -5.61
N ILE A 117 5.11 -4.59 -5.62
CA ILE A 117 3.80 -5.00 -5.09
C ILE A 117 3.27 -6.22 -5.86
N GLU A 118 3.36 -6.22 -7.18
CA GLU A 118 2.99 -7.37 -8.02
C GLU A 118 3.85 -8.61 -7.70
N CYS A 119 5.14 -8.46 -7.41
CA CYS A 119 6.00 -9.57 -6.96
C CYS A 119 5.60 -10.11 -5.58
N ILE A 120 5.09 -9.26 -4.68
CA ILE A 120 4.66 -9.66 -3.33
C ILE A 120 3.33 -10.43 -3.39
N HIS A 121 2.38 -9.96 -4.19
CA HIS A 121 1.00 -10.48 -4.23
C HIS A 121 0.72 -11.46 -5.38
N GLY A 122 1.51 -11.39 -6.45
CA GLY A 122 1.34 -12.23 -7.61
C GLY A 122 1.65 -13.70 -7.33
N PRO A 123 1.10 -14.64 -8.12
CA PRO A 123 1.67 -15.97 -8.18
C PRO A 123 3.12 -15.78 -8.57
N PHE A 124 4.05 -16.42 -7.84
CA PHE A 124 5.47 -16.32 -8.15
C PHE A 124 5.79 -17.10 -9.43
N THR A 125 5.32 -16.57 -10.55
CA THR A 125 5.57 -17.06 -11.89
C THR A 125 6.19 -15.88 -12.61
N LEU A 126 7.52 -15.84 -12.59
CA LEU A 126 8.33 -15.04 -13.49
C LEU A 126 7.88 -15.38 -14.91
N ARG A 127 6.93 -14.61 -15.45
CA ARG A 127 6.67 -14.60 -16.87
C ARG A 127 7.69 -13.65 -17.49
N ASP A 128 8.55 -14.28 -18.29
CA ASP A 128 9.46 -13.70 -19.25
C ASP A 128 10.73 -13.02 -18.69
N HIS A 129 11.79 -13.86 -18.60
CA HIS A 129 13.22 -13.51 -18.58
C HIS A 129 13.90 -13.09 -17.26
N GLY A 130 13.79 -13.88 -16.19
CA GLY A 130 14.68 -13.73 -15.02
C GLY A 130 14.73 -15.00 -14.18
N PRO A 131 15.88 -15.33 -13.54
CA PRO A 131 16.06 -16.61 -12.89
C PRO A 131 15.09 -16.77 -11.72
N THR A 132 14.61 -18.00 -11.56
CA THR A 132 13.66 -18.43 -10.56
C THR A 132 14.11 -18.07 -9.14
N LYS A 133 13.12 -18.06 -8.25
CA LYS A 133 13.14 -17.80 -6.79
C LYS A 133 14.43 -18.16 -6.05
N ASP A 134 15.15 -19.16 -6.53
CA ASP A 134 16.42 -19.64 -6.01
C ASP A 134 17.59 -18.66 -6.21
N VAL A 135 17.52 -17.68 -7.11
CA VAL A 135 18.67 -16.78 -7.37
C VAL A 135 18.63 -15.48 -6.57
N ILE A 136 17.44 -15.02 -6.16
CA ILE A 136 17.30 -13.72 -5.48
C ILE A 136 17.60 -13.82 -3.97
N PHE A 137 17.33 -14.97 -3.34
CA PHE A 137 17.50 -15.15 -1.90
C PHE A 137 18.52 -16.23 -1.49
N ASN A 138 19.14 -16.94 -2.44
CA ASN A 138 20.15 -17.95 -2.10
C ASN A 138 21.56 -17.36 -2.07
N VAL A 139 21.89 -16.68 -0.97
CA VAL A 139 23.25 -16.18 -0.69
C VAL A 139 24.24 -17.33 -0.42
N ASN A 140 23.76 -18.58 -0.28
CA ASN A 140 24.60 -19.72 0.08
C ASN A 140 25.19 -20.49 -1.13
N GLU A 141 24.65 -20.36 -2.34
CA GLU A 141 25.17 -21.12 -3.50
C GLU A 141 26.31 -20.43 -4.27
N GLN A 142 26.54 -19.12 -4.05
CA GLN A 142 27.67 -18.44 -4.70
C GLN A 142 29.05 -18.83 -4.15
N ARG A 143 29.11 -19.60 -3.05
CA ARG A 143 30.40 -20.10 -2.51
C ARG A 143 30.91 -21.37 -3.18
N TYR A 144 30.06 -22.22 -3.75
CA TYR A 144 30.53 -23.46 -4.39
C TYR A 144 31.05 -23.29 -5.82
N ALA A 145 30.72 -22.18 -6.49
CA ALA A 145 31.13 -21.96 -7.87
C ALA A 145 32.54 -21.34 -8.02
N ARG A 146 33.20 -20.93 -6.93
CA ARG A 146 34.57 -20.39 -6.96
C ARG A 146 35.65 -21.46 -6.83
N ASP A 147 35.34 -22.61 -6.22
CA ASP A 147 36.36 -23.63 -5.91
C ASP A 147 36.58 -24.66 -7.03
N LEU A 148 35.83 -24.57 -8.14
CA LEU A 148 35.95 -25.47 -9.30
C LEU A 148 36.68 -24.85 -10.51
N LYS A 149 37.26 -23.65 -10.36
CA LYS A 149 38.10 -23.03 -11.39
C LYS A 149 39.61 -23.17 -11.12
N ASP A 150 39.97 -23.72 -9.96
CA ASP A 150 41.37 -23.90 -9.54
C ASP A 150 41.76 -25.39 -9.36
N LEU A 151 41.10 -26.32 -10.07
CA LEU A 151 41.55 -27.71 -10.22
C LEU A 151 41.74 -28.11 -11.68
#